data_AF-A0A8H3CJ37-F1
#
_entry.id   AF-A0A8H3CJ37-F1
#
_cell.length_a   1.000
_cell.length_b   1.000
_cell.length_c   1.000
_cell.angle_alpha   90.00
_cell.angle_beta   90.00
_cell.angle_gamma   90.00
#
_symmetry.space_group_name_H-M   'P 1'
#
loop_
_entity.id
_entity.type
_entity.pdbx_description
1 polymer ?
#
loop_
_entity_poly.entity_id
_entity_poly.type
_entity_poly.pdbx_seq_one_letter_code
_entity_poly.pdbx_strand_id
1 'polypeptide(L)'
;MPGMRHIDAQVIDTDLQARVDYLAKFIEFGPEDVQALHNAAPIVKPLAGAAVDAVYEKLFSFDITRVTFMARNTGFTGKLAEKLEDVNHDSEQIKFR
;
A
#
# COMPACT_ATOMS: atom_id res chain seq x y z
N MET A 1 -15.41 -17.25 -25.67
CA MET A 1 -15.42 -15.90 -25.06
C MET A 1 -16.28 -15.99 -23.81
N PRO A 2 -15.83 -15.51 -22.64
CA PRO A 2 -16.70 -15.47 -21.48
C PRO A 2 -17.91 -14.59 -21.82
N GLY A 3 -19.12 -15.11 -21.55
CA GLY A 3 -20.36 -14.37 -21.81
C GLY A 3 -20.52 -13.18 -20.86
N MET A 4 -21.36 -12.22 -21.25
CA MET A 4 -21.73 -11.09 -20.40
C MET A 4 -22.30 -11.59 -19.07
N ARG A 5 -21.75 -11.10 -17.95
CA ARG A 5 -22.25 -11.37 -16.60
C ARG A 5 -23.01 -10.14 -16.11
N HIS A 6 -24.25 -10.33 -15.66
CA HIS A 6 -24.99 -9.29 -14.96
C HIS A 6 -24.43 -9.13 -13.53
N ILE A 7 -24.29 -7.88 -13.09
CA ILE A 7 -23.90 -7.51 -11.74
C ILE A 7 -24.91 -6.48 -11.25
N ASP A 8 -25.51 -6.74 -10.09
CA ASP A 8 -26.41 -5.79 -9.44
C ASP A 8 -25.58 -4.74 -8.68
N ALA A 9 -25.70 -3.48 -9.10
CA ALA A 9 -24.97 -2.37 -8.49
C ALA A 9 -25.33 -2.18 -7.00
N GLN A 10 -26.58 -2.43 -6.62
CA GLN A 10 -26.99 -2.29 -5.23
C GLN A 10 -26.26 -3.28 -4.33
N VAL A 11 -26.10 -4.52 -4.79
CA VAL A 11 -25.37 -5.57 -4.06
C VAL A 11 -23.91 -5.17 -3.88
N ILE A 12 -23.27 -4.60 -4.91
CA ILE A 12 -21.90 -4.11 -4.80
C ILE A 12 -21.78 -3.02 -3.73
N ASP A 13 -22.76 -2.13 -3.61
CA ASP A 13 -22.73 -1.03 -2.64
C ASP A 13 -23.02 -1.48 -1.20
N THR A 14 -23.85 -2.51 -1.01
CA THR A 14 -24.31 -2.92 0.33
C THR A 14 -23.66 -4.17 0.90
N ASP A 15 -23.04 -5.02 0.06
CA ASP A 15 -22.43 -6.29 0.48
C ASP A 15 -20.92 -6.29 0.17
N LEU A 16 -20.11 -6.29 1.23
CA LEU A 16 -18.65 -6.31 1.13
C LEU A 16 -18.13 -7.59 0.46
N GLN A 17 -18.68 -8.76 0.79
CA GLN A 17 -18.21 -10.02 0.23
C GLN A 17 -18.51 -10.07 -1.27
N ALA A 18 -19.72 -9.66 -1.67
CA ALA A 18 -20.09 -9.60 -3.07
C ALA A 18 -19.21 -8.63 -3.88
N ARG A 19 -18.84 -7.49 -3.29
CA ARG A 19 -17.90 -6.52 -3.88
C ARG A 19 -16.51 -7.13 -4.08
N VAL A 20 -15.98 -7.81 -3.07
CA VAL A 20 -14.66 -8.47 -3.13
C VAL A 20 -14.68 -9.60 -4.17
N ASP A 21 -15.72 -10.44 -4.18
CA ASP A 21 -15.86 -11.54 -5.12
C ASP A 21 -15.97 -11.06 -6.56
N TYR A 22 -16.74 -9.99 -6.79
CA TYR A 22 -16.82 -9.35 -8.11
C TYR A 22 -15.45 -8.83 -8.54
N LEU A 23 -14.76 -8.08 -7.66
CA LEU A 23 -13.46 -7.50 -7.99
C LEU A 23 -12.45 -8.58 -8.32
N ALA A 24 -12.32 -9.63 -7.49
CA ALA A 24 -11.42 -10.75 -7.73
C ALA A 24 -11.70 -11.42 -9.08
N LYS A 25 -12.97 -11.68 -9.40
CA LYS A 25 -13.38 -12.22 -10.71
C LYS A 25 -13.18 -11.26 -11.87
N PHE A 26 -13.17 -9.95 -11.65
CA PHE A 26 -12.98 -8.93 -12.67
C PHE A 26 -11.50 -8.76 -13.04
N ILE A 27 -10.62 -8.79 -12.04
CA ILE A 27 -9.15 -8.76 -12.24
C ILE A 27 -8.55 -10.16 -12.47
N GLU A 28 -9.42 -11.17 -12.63
CA GLU A 28 -9.05 -12.57 -12.85
C GLU A 28 -8.17 -13.18 -11.74
N PHE A 29 -8.26 -12.64 -10.52
CA PHE A 29 -7.53 -13.14 -9.37
C PHE A 29 -8.17 -14.43 -8.83
N GLY A 30 -7.44 -15.53 -8.93
CA GLY A 30 -7.89 -16.86 -8.56
C GLY A 30 -6.92 -17.63 -7.64
N PRO A 31 -7.20 -18.92 -7.41
CA PRO A 31 -6.36 -19.78 -6.56
C PRO A 31 -4.91 -19.90 -7.03
N GLU A 32 -4.68 -19.83 -8.35
CA GLU A 32 -3.33 -19.88 -8.92
C GLU A 32 -2.50 -18.63 -8.56
N ASP A 33 -3.12 -17.43 -8.61
CA ASP A 33 -2.47 -16.19 -8.18
C ASP A 33 -2.16 -16.20 -6.69
N VAL A 34 -3.09 -16.69 -5.87
CA VAL A 34 -2.88 -16.88 -4.42
C VAL A 34 -1.67 -17.78 -4.18
N GLN A 35 -1.59 -18.92 -4.87
CA GLN A 35 -0.46 -19.83 -4.76
C GLN A 35 0.84 -19.19 -5.24
N ALA A 36 0.82 -18.46 -6.35
CA ALA A 36 1.97 -17.74 -6.88
C ALA A 36 2.49 -16.69 -5.88
N LEU A 37 1.60 -15.91 -5.26
CA LEU A 37 1.94 -14.94 -4.22
C LEU A 37 2.55 -15.61 -2.99
N HIS A 38 1.97 -16.73 -2.52
CA HIS A 38 2.55 -17.49 -1.41
C HIS A 38 3.93 -18.05 -1.75
N ASN A 39 4.14 -18.53 -2.97
CA ASN A 39 5.44 -19.03 -3.44
C ASN A 39 6.47 -17.91 -3.60
N ALA A 40 6.05 -16.70 -3.98
CA ALA A 40 6.93 -15.54 -4.09
C ALA A 40 7.27 -14.93 -2.72
N ALA A 41 6.43 -15.11 -1.70
CA ALA A 41 6.58 -14.47 -0.40
C ALA A 41 7.96 -14.68 0.26
N PRO A 42 8.60 -15.87 0.25
CA PRO A 42 9.95 -16.07 0.81
C PRO A 42 11.03 -15.24 0.10
N ILE A 43 10.83 -14.88 -1.17
CA ILE A 43 11.76 -14.09 -1.98
C ILE A 43 11.51 -12.59 -1.78
N VAL A 44 10.23 -12.18 -1.76
CA VAL A 44 9.84 -10.76 -1.67
C VAL A 44 9.97 -10.22 -0.24
N LYS A 45 9.63 -11.02 0.79
CA LYS A 45 9.66 -10.55 2.20
C LYS A 45 11.01 -9.97 2.63
N PRO A 46 12.17 -10.62 2.34
CA PRO A 46 13.48 -10.05 2.68
C PRO A 46 13.77 -8.71 1.99
N LEU A 47 13.15 -8.46 0.82
CA LEU A 47 13.36 -7.24 0.02
C LEU A 47 12.43 -6.09 0.40
N ALA A 48 11.38 -6.36 1.19
CA ALA A 48 10.35 -5.38 1.51
C ALA A 48 10.92 -4.09 2.13
N GLY A 49 11.87 -4.22 3.08
CA GLY A 49 12.52 -3.07 3.69
C GLY A 49 13.21 -2.16 2.68
N ALA A 50 14.07 -2.75 1.83
CA ALA A 50 14.80 -2.00 0.79
C ALA A 50 13.87 -1.38 -0.25
N ALA A 51 12.78 -2.08 -0.62
CA ALA A 51 11.79 -1.55 -1.55
C ALA A 51 11.05 -0.33 -0.96
N VAL A 52 10.66 -0.40 0.32
CA VAL A 52 10.06 0.74 1.02
C VAL A 52 11.07 1.88 1.12
N ASP A 53 12.33 1.61 1.45
CA ASP A 53 13.35 2.65 1.52
C ASP A 53 13.50 3.40 0.19
N ALA A 54 13.56 2.69 -0.94
CA ALA A 54 13.64 3.30 -2.26
C ALA A 54 12.44 4.21 -2.58
N VAL A 55 11.23 3.87 -2.11
CA VAL A 55 10.05 4.73 -2.26
C VAL A 55 10.19 6.00 -1.43
N TYR A 56 10.66 5.91 -0.18
CA TYR A 56 10.87 7.08 0.67
C TYR A 56 11.94 8.01 0.11
N GLU A 57 13.06 7.48 -0.38
CA GLU A 57 14.07 8.28 -1.08
C GLU A 57 13.46 9.05 -2.26
N LYS A 58 12.58 8.40 -3.03
CA LYS A 58 11.88 9.09 -4.12
C LYS A 58 10.95 10.19 -3.61
N LEU A 59 10.21 9.95 -2.52
CA LEU A 59 9.35 10.96 -1.90
C LEU A 59 10.16 12.11 -1.27
N PHE A 60 11.37 11.85 -0.77
CA PHE A 60 12.25 12.88 -0.24
C PHE A 60 12.88 13.75 -1.34
N SER A 61 12.95 13.24 -2.58
CA SER A 61 13.50 13.96 -3.72
C SER A 61 12.65 15.13 -4.23
N PHE A 62 11.41 15.28 -3.75
CA PHE A 62 10.54 16.43 -4.04
C PHE A 62 10.02 17.03 -2.73
N ASP A 63 10.11 18.34 -2.60
CA ASP A 63 9.64 19.10 -1.44
C ASP A 63 8.14 18.88 -1.17
N ILE A 64 7.31 18.90 -2.22
CA ILE A 64 5.86 18.73 -2.14
C ILE A 64 5.44 17.37 -1.58
N THR A 65 6.26 16.33 -1.78
CA THR A 65 6.02 15.01 -1.18
C THR A 65 6.68 14.90 0.18
N ARG A 66 7.90 15.42 0.35
CA ARG A 66 8.63 15.37 1.63
C ARG A 66 7.93 16.13 2.76
N VAL A 67 7.26 17.24 2.45
CA VAL A 67 6.57 18.09 3.44
C VAL A 67 5.41 17.35 4.12
N THR A 68 4.84 16.32 3.49
CA THR A 68 3.78 15.51 4.08
C THR A 68 4.23 14.82 5.36
N PHE A 69 5.51 14.49 5.48
CA PHE A 69 6.10 13.85 6.66
C PHE A 69 6.43 14.84 7.80
N MET A 70 6.20 16.14 7.60
CA MET A 70 6.22 17.13 8.68
C MET A 70 4.90 17.14 9.46
N ALA A 71 3.81 16.62 8.89
CA ALA A 71 2.56 16.41 9.61
C ALA A 71 2.62 15.12 10.43
N ARG A 72 1.90 15.08 11.55
CA ARG A 72 1.83 13.89 12.41
C ARG A 72 0.97 12.81 11.75
N ASN A 73 1.55 11.64 11.51
CA ASN A 73 0.85 10.45 11.04
C ASN A 73 -0.08 9.90 12.13
N THR A 74 -1.20 9.33 11.70
CA THR A 74 -2.14 8.65 12.60
C THR A 74 -1.43 7.59 13.41
N GLY A 75 -1.59 7.63 14.74
CA GLY A 75 -0.96 6.68 15.66
C GLY A 75 0.49 7.01 16.05
N PHE A 76 1.16 7.96 15.39
CA PHE A 76 2.52 8.36 15.74
C PHE A 76 2.54 9.39 16.89
N THR A 77 3.22 9.07 17.99
CA THR A 77 3.31 9.93 19.19
C THR A 77 4.70 10.51 19.45
N GLY A 78 5.70 10.18 18.62
CA GLY A 78 7.09 10.61 18.79
C GLY A 78 7.37 12.04 18.29
N LYS A 79 8.67 12.36 18.20
CA LYS A 79 9.17 13.66 17.74
C LYS A 79 9.06 13.77 16.21
N LEU A 80 8.62 14.94 15.73
CA LEU A 80 8.63 15.29 14.32
C LEU A 80 9.90 16.07 13.98
N ALA A 81 10.32 16.00 12.71
CA ALA A 81 11.36 16.87 12.20
C ALA A 81 10.92 18.35 12.28
N GLU A 82 11.82 19.22 12.70
CA GLU A 82 11.54 20.66 12.84
C GLU A 82 11.67 21.39 11.51
N LYS A 83 12.52 20.88 10.61
CA LYS A 83 12.74 21.41 9.27
C LYS A 83 12.58 20.33 8.22
N LEU A 84 12.22 20.75 7.01
CA LEU A 84 12.01 19.84 5.89
C LEU A 84 13.29 19.05 5.53
N GLU A 85 14.45 19.70 5.64
CA GLU A 85 15.74 19.11 5.29
C GLU A 85 16.16 17.99 6.25
N ASP A 86 15.58 17.95 7.45
CA ASP A 86 15.86 16.96 8.49
C ASP A 86 15.00 15.69 8.34
N VAL A 87 13.97 15.70 7.47
CA VAL A 87 13.09 14.54 7.22
C VAL A 87 13.85 13.47 6.43
N ASN A 88 14.24 12.37 7.07
CA ASN A 88 15.02 11.30 6.44
C ASN A 88 14.68 9.93 7.06
N HIS A 89 15.36 8.86 6.62
CA HIS A 89 15.15 7.50 7.14
C HIS A 89 15.36 7.37 8.65
N ASP A 90 16.11 8.29 9.27
CA ASP A 90 16.36 8.29 10.70
C ASP A 90 15.30 8.99 11.54
N SER A 91 14.41 9.76 10.90
CA SER A 91 13.29 10.43 11.56
C SER A 91 12.38 9.41 12.24
N GLU A 92 12.02 9.67 13.51
CA GLU A 92 11.22 8.76 14.34
C GLU A 92 9.90 8.36 13.65
N GLN A 93 9.22 9.33 13.01
CA GLN A 93 7.98 9.07 12.28
C GLN A 93 8.18 8.16 11.07
N ILE A 94 9.32 8.23 10.39
CA ILE A 94 9.62 7.41 9.23
C ILE A 94 9.93 5.97 9.67
N LYS A 95 10.55 5.79 10.83
CA LYS A 95 10.78 4.48 11.46
C LYS A 95 9.51 3.81 11.99
N PHE A 96 8.44 4.57 12.24
CA PHE A 96 7.15 4.07 12.72
C PHE A 96 6.27 3.42 11.65
N ARG A 97 6.66 3.50 10.37
CA ARG A 97 5.93 2.92 9.23
C ARG A 97 5.74 1.41 9.28
#